data_AF-A0A847XYN7-F1
#
_entry.id   AF-A0A847XYN7-F1
#
_cell.length_a   1.000
_cell.length_b   1.000
_cell.length_c   1.000
_cell.angle_alpha   90.00
_cell.angle_beta   90.00
_cell.angle_gamma   90.00
#
_symmetry.space_group_name_H-M   'P 1'
#
loop_
_entity.id
_entity.type
_entity.pdbx_description
1 polymer ?
#
loop_
_entity_poly.entity_id
_entity_poly.type
_entity_poly.pdbx_seq_one_letter_code
_entity_poly.pdbx_strand_id
1 'polypeptide(L)'
;LKIAGKTGTAEYCDNIAQAANLCTPGNWPSHAWFMAYAPYDDPEIAAVAFVYNGGEGASVAAPIVRKVIDAYFELKAVDAAANVQR
;
A
#
# COMPACT_ATOMS: atom_id res chain seq x y z
N LEU A 1 -6.21 -11.57 10.60
CA LEU A 1 -5.37 -11.86 9.42
C LEU A 1 -3.91 -11.55 9.74
N LYS A 2 -2.99 -12.51 9.56
CA LYS A 2 -1.54 -12.24 9.68
C LYS A 2 -1.04 -11.75 8.31
N ILE A 3 -0.40 -10.58 8.29
CA ILE A 3 0.10 -9.92 7.08
C ILE A 3 1.61 -9.75 7.23
N ALA A 4 2.37 -10.06 6.18
CA ALA A 4 3.77 -9.63 6.07
C ALA A 4 3.92 -8.62 4.95
N GLY A 5 4.77 -7.64 5.17
CA GLY A 5 5.01 -6.58 4.21
C GLY A 5 6.21 -5.73 4.57
N LYS A 6 6.59 -4.86 3.63
CA LYS A 6 7.72 -3.95 3.79
C LYS A 6 7.32 -2.56 3.32
N THR A 7 7.68 -1.57 4.14
CA THR A 7 7.56 -0.14 3.83
C THR A 7 8.70 0.32 2.93
N GLY A 8 8.41 1.32 2.10
CA GLY A 8 9.39 2.04 1.31
C GLY A 8 9.12 3.54 1.36
N THR A 9 10.18 4.32 1.38
CA THR A 9 10.15 5.77 1.27
C THR A 9 11.30 6.18 0.39
N ALA A 10 11.00 6.91 -0.68
CA ALA A 10 11.97 7.28 -1.68
C ALA A 10 11.91 8.78 -1.89
N GLU A 11 12.96 9.48 -1.51
CA GLU A 11 13.14 10.90 -1.83
C GLU A 11 13.27 11.07 -3.35
N TYR A 12 12.72 12.16 -3.88
CA TYR A 12 12.74 12.43 -5.30
C TYR A 12 12.75 13.92 -5.61
N CYS A 13 13.20 14.28 -6.81
CA CYS A 13 13.09 15.63 -7.36
C CYS A 13 13.02 15.56 -8.89
N ASP A 14 11.85 15.20 -9.41
CA ASP A 14 11.58 15.15 -10.85
C ASP A 14 11.13 16.53 -11.40
N ASN A 15 10.82 16.58 -12.70
CA ASN A 15 10.36 17.81 -13.34
C ASN A 15 9.02 18.32 -12.79
N ILE A 16 8.15 17.44 -12.29
CA ILE A 16 6.85 17.81 -11.70
C ILE A 16 7.06 18.46 -10.33
N ALA A 17 7.86 17.85 -9.46
CA ALA A 17 8.21 18.40 -8.15
C ALA A 17 8.99 19.72 -8.27
N GLN A 18 9.89 19.83 -9.26
CA GLN A 18 10.61 21.08 -9.55
C GLN A 18 9.64 22.20 -9.96
N ALA A 19 8.74 21.93 -10.90
CA ALA A 19 7.73 22.90 -11.33
C ALA A 19 6.78 23.32 -10.20
N ALA A 20 6.56 22.43 -9.23
CA ALA A 20 5.77 22.69 -8.02
C ALA A 20 6.57 23.33 -6.87
N ASN A 21 7.86 23.66 -7.07
CA ASN A 21 8.76 24.20 -6.03
C ASN A 21 8.87 23.31 -4.77
N LEU A 22 8.80 21.98 -4.92
CA LEU A 22 8.89 21.04 -3.80
C LEU A 22 10.34 20.64 -3.48
N CYS A 23 11.26 20.79 -4.43
CA CYS A 23 12.64 20.32 -4.28
C CYS A 23 13.50 21.23 -3.39
N THR A 24 13.58 20.94 -2.09
CA THR A 24 14.46 21.64 -1.15
C THR A 24 15.67 20.76 -0.78
N PRO A 25 16.92 21.12 -1.14
CA PRO A 25 18.09 20.32 -0.77
C PRO A 25 18.13 19.99 0.74
N GLY A 26 18.30 18.70 1.07
CA GLY A 26 18.28 18.21 2.45
C GLY A 26 16.88 17.99 3.04
N ASN A 27 15.83 18.31 2.29
CA ASN A 27 14.43 18.05 2.63
C ASN A 27 13.62 17.80 1.34
N TRP A 28 13.99 16.77 0.59
CA TRP A 28 13.29 16.42 -0.64
C TRP A 28 11.92 15.82 -0.32
N PRO A 29 10.92 16.04 -1.19
CA PRO A 29 9.66 15.32 -1.07
C PRO A 29 9.93 13.82 -1.24
N SER A 30 9.03 13.00 -0.71
CA SER A 30 9.16 11.54 -0.81
C SER A 30 7.89 10.87 -1.31
N HIS A 31 8.08 9.76 -1.99
CA HIS A 31 7.01 8.83 -2.34
C HIS A 31 6.78 7.84 -1.21
N ALA A 32 5.51 7.53 -0.94
CA ALA A 32 5.14 6.48 0.00
C ALA A 32 4.92 5.16 -0.74
N TRP A 33 5.60 4.12 -0.30
CA TRP A 33 5.46 2.77 -0.81
C TRP A 33 5.16 1.78 0.31
N PHE A 34 4.33 0.80 0.00
CA PHE A 34 4.20 -0.39 0.82
C PHE A 34 3.77 -1.55 -0.05
N MET A 35 4.42 -2.71 0.13
CA MET A 35 3.93 -3.97 -0.42
C MET A 35 3.68 -4.95 0.71
N ALA A 36 2.64 -5.75 0.58
CA ALA A 36 2.36 -6.83 1.50
C ALA A 36 1.68 -8.00 0.80
N TYR A 37 1.74 -9.16 1.44
CA TYR A 37 0.97 -10.33 1.08
C TYR A 37 0.25 -10.92 2.30
N ALA A 38 -0.84 -11.65 2.05
CA ALA A 38 -1.61 -12.29 3.10
C ALA A 38 -2.41 -13.52 2.61
N PRO A 39 -2.72 -14.47 3.51
CA PRO A 39 -2.13 -14.66 4.85
C PRO A 39 -0.61 -14.88 4.82
N TYR A 40 0.07 -14.67 5.95
CA TYR A 40 1.52 -14.87 6.03
C TYR A 40 1.96 -16.31 5.75
N ASP A 41 1.25 -17.28 6.32
CA ASP A 41 1.65 -18.69 6.32
C ASP A 41 1.27 -19.41 5.00
N ASP A 42 0.20 -18.97 4.32
CA ASP A 42 -0.29 -19.52 3.03
C ASP A 42 -0.84 -18.39 2.15
N PRO A 43 0.01 -17.64 1.42
CA PRO A 43 -0.39 -16.40 0.75
C PRO A 43 -1.38 -16.59 -0.39
N GLU A 44 -2.47 -15.81 -0.39
CA GLU A 44 -3.50 -15.83 -1.43
C GLU A 44 -3.54 -14.54 -2.27
N ILE A 45 -3.13 -13.42 -1.67
CA ILE A 45 -3.10 -12.10 -2.32
C ILE A 45 -1.80 -11.36 -1.98
N ALA A 46 -1.26 -10.67 -2.98
CA ALA A 46 -0.23 -9.65 -2.80
C ALA A 46 -0.76 -8.30 -3.32
N ALA A 47 -0.44 -7.23 -2.61
CA ALA A 47 -0.86 -5.88 -2.95
C ALA A 47 0.29 -4.88 -2.72
N VAL A 48 0.37 -3.89 -3.60
CA VAL A 48 1.32 -2.78 -3.51
C VAL A 48 0.58 -1.46 -3.64
N ALA A 49 0.92 -0.50 -2.79
CA ALA A 49 0.49 0.88 -2.93
C ALA A 49 1.69 1.78 -3.18
N PHE A 50 1.53 2.66 -4.14
CA PHE A 50 2.41 3.77 -4.45
C PHE A 50 1.61 5.06 -4.33
N VAL A 51 2.13 6.04 -3.59
CA VAL A 51 1.56 7.38 -3.51
C VAL A 51 2.63 8.39 -3.85
N TYR A 52 2.46 9.02 -5.02
CA TYR A 52 3.29 10.13 -5.46
C TYR A 52 3.17 11.29 -4.47
N ASN A 53 4.30 11.89 -4.10
CA ASN A 53 4.39 12.87 -3.01
C ASN A 53 3.69 12.43 -1.70
N GLY A 54 3.68 11.12 -1.42
CA GLY A 54 2.93 10.53 -0.31
C GLY A 54 3.64 10.55 1.04
N GLY A 55 4.91 10.96 1.10
CA GLY A 55 5.67 10.94 2.35
C GLY A 55 6.09 9.52 2.76
N GLU A 56 5.88 9.19 4.04
CA GLU A 56 6.34 7.93 4.62
C GLU A 56 5.44 6.74 4.25
N GLY A 57 6.07 5.62 3.86
CA GLY A 57 5.37 4.40 3.47
C GLY A 57 4.51 3.80 4.59
N ALA A 58 4.98 3.89 5.84
CA ALA A 58 4.28 3.33 7.00
C ALA A 58 2.97 4.07 7.33
N SER A 59 2.96 5.39 7.19
CA SER A 59 1.81 6.23 7.57
C SER A 59 0.78 6.37 6.46
N VAL A 60 1.21 6.30 5.18
CA VAL A 60 0.31 6.52 4.04
C VAL A 60 0.05 5.25 3.25
N ALA A 61 1.08 4.58 2.74
CA ALA A 61 0.90 3.45 1.82
C ALA A 61 0.47 2.15 2.54
N ALA A 62 0.98 1.89 3.75
CA ALA A 62 0.62 0.71 4.53
C ALA A 62 -0.88 0.61 4.88
N PRO A 63 -1.55 1.66 5.39
CA PRO A 63 -2.99 1.58 5.64
C PRO A 63 -3.83 1.44 4.37
N ILE A 64 -3.34 1.92 3.21
CA ILE A 64 -4.03 1.70 1.91
C ILE A 64 -4.03 0.21 1.57
N VAL A 65 -2.85 -0.42 1.57
CA VAL A 65 -2.75 -1.87 1.28
C VAL A 65 -3.52 -2.69 2.30
N ARG A 66 -3.52 -2.29 3.58
CA ARG A 66 -4.31 -2.96 4.61
C ARG A 66 -5.79 -3.02 4.25
N LYS A 67 -6.37 -1.88 3.85
CA LYS A 67 -7.79 -1.81 3.45
C LYS A 67 -8.09 -2.69 2.24
N VAL A 68 -7.18 -2.74 1.25
CA VAL A 68 -7.34 -3.61 0.07
C VAL A 68 -7.34 -5.08 0.47
N ILE A 69 -6.40 -5.49 1.32
CA ILE A 69 -6.30 -6.88 1.78
C ILE A 69 -7.52 -7.25 2.64
N ASP A 70 -7.95 -6.38 3.55
CA ASP A 70 -9.15 -6.62 4.37
C ASP A 70 -10.39 -6.80 3.47
N ALA A 71 -10.58 -5.90 2.50
CA ALA A 71 -11.69 -5.98 1.55
C ALA A 71 -11.67 -7.27 0.71
N TYR A 72 -10.49 -7.75 0.32
CA TYR A 72 -10.36 -9.03 -0.40
C TYR A 72 -10.92 -10.20 0.44
N PHE A 73 -10.55 -10.30 1.72
CA PHE A 73 -11.02 -11.39 2.59
C PHE A 73 -12.50 -11.23 2.98
N GLU A 74 -13.00 -10.00 3.10
CA GLU A 74 -14.43 -9.74 3.29
C GLU A 74 -15.25 -10.23 2.09
N LEU A 75 -14.85 -9.87 0.86
CA LEU A 75 -15.53 -10.33 -0.35
C LEU A 75 -15.45 -11.85 -0.52
N LYS A 76 -14.29 -12.46 -0.24
CA LYS A 76 -14.13 -13.92 -0.27
C LYS A 76 -15.07 -14.62 0.73
N ALA A 77 -15.25 -14.05 1.92
CA ALA A 77 -16.18 -14.60 2.91
C ALA A 77 -17.65 -14.50 2.46
N VAL A 78 -18.02 -13.38 1.82
CA VAL A 78 -19.35 -13.20 1.22
C VAL A 78 -19.61 -14.23 0.13
N ASP A 79 -18.66 -14.43 -0.78
CA ASP A 79 -18.78 -15.42 -1.86
C ASP A 79 -18.91 -16.85 -1.33
N ALA A 80 -18.12 -17.20 -0.31
CA ALA A 80 -18.20 -18.51 0.35
C ALA A 80 -19.59 -18.72 0.98
N ALA A 81 -20.13 -17.71 1.67
CA ALA A 81 -21.46 -17.79 2.28
C ALA A 81 -22.57 -17.94 1.24
N ALA A 82 -22.49 -17.23 0.11
CA ALA A 82 -23.44 -17.33 -0.98
C ALA A 82 -23.44 -18.72 -1.65
N ASN A 83 -22.28 -19.36 -1.75
CA ASN A 83 -22.14 -20.70 -2.33
C ASN A 83 -22.66 -21.82 -1.41
N VAL A 84 -22.61 -21.64 -0.10
CA VAL A 84 -23.16 -22.61 0.88
C VAL A 84 -24.69 -22.63 0.89
N GLN A 85 -25.33 -21.54 0.46
CA GLN A 85 -26.80 -21.44 0.38
C GLN A 85 -27.40 -21.98 -0.92
N ARG A 86 -26.56 -22.50 -1.84
CA ARG A 86 -26.99 -23.12 -3.10
C ARG A 86 -27.05 -24.63 -3.01
#